data_AF-A0A3B9PN07-F1
#
_entry.id   AF-A0A3B9PN07-F1
#
_cell.length_a   1.000
_cell.length_b   1.000
_cell.length_c   1.000
_cell.angle_alpha   90.00
_cell.angle_beta   90.00
_cell.angle_gamma   90.00
#
_symmetry.space_group_name_H-M   'P 1'
#
loop_
_entity.id
_entity.type
_entity.pdbx_description
1 polymer ?
#
loop_
_entity_poly.entity_id
_entity_poly.type
_entity_poly.pdbx_seq_one_letter_code
_entity_poly.pdbx_strand_id
1 'polypeptide(L)'
;MPAKTTPRATPIARHLLVVLVTALCGSAAFAQDFVYVVRPGDNPWNLTQRYLKSIDYWPRIQDYNQILDPLTIRPGTVLRIPVAWMRGEAGSAHIVDMRGQVEQQVGDRTETLTTGARVNAGALIRSGEDSSLTLEFPDGSRSLVGANTELKLRELRRLKASGAQQLGIELRRGN
;
A
#
# COMPACT_ATOMS: atom_id res chain seq x y z
N MET A 1 11.30 83.89 -26.74
CA MET A 1 12.32 83.02 -27.39
C MET A 1 12.22 81.60 -26.83
N PRO A 2 12.56 80.57 -27.62
CA PRO A 2 11.92 79.25 -27.65
C PRO A 2 12.64 78.13 -26.87
N ALA A 3 11.99 76.96 -26.91
CA ALA A 3 12.23 75.67 -26.27
C ALA A 3 13.56 74.94 -26.59
N LYS A 4 13.92 73.97 -25.73
CA LYS A 4 14.24 72.55 -26.06
C LYS A 4 14.61 71.77 -24.78
N THR A 5 13.78 70.81 -24.34
CA THR A 5 13.81 69.35 -24.56
C THR A 5 14.47 68.53 -23.44
N THR A 6 13.67 67.61 -22.91
CA THR A 6 13.95 66.48 -22.01
C THR A 6 15.01 65.50 -22.56
N PRO A 7 15.59 64.65 -21.70
CA PRO A 7 15.17 63.24 -21.72
C PRO A 7 15.08 62.53 -20.36
N ARG A 8 14.26 61.47 -20.38
CA ARG A 8 13.97 60.45 -19.36
C ARG A 8 15.19 59.59 -18.98
N ALA A 9 15.22 59.08 -17.75
CA ALA A 9 15.55 57.67 -17.44
C ALA A 9 15.16 57.28 -15.99
N THR A 10 14.24 56.32 -15.87
CA THR A 10 14.08 55.35 -14.75
C THR A 10 14.56 53.98 -15.29
N PRO A 11 14.86 52.91 -14.50
CA PRO A 11 14.39 52.59 -13.14
C PRO A 11 15.43 51.93 -12.19
N ILE A 12 15.16 51.83 -10.89
CA ILE A 12 15.87 50.86 -10.02
C ILE A 12 14.85 49.83 -9.54
N ALA A 13 14.93 48.65 -10.15
CA ALA A 13 14.17 47.47 -9.79
C ALA A 13 14.61 46.98 -8.40
N ARG A 14 13.66 46.92 -7.47
CA ARG A 14 13.84 46.43 -6.11
C ARG A 14 13.75 44.90 -6.16
N HIS A 15 14.88 44.23 -6.33
CA HIS A 15 14.96 42.77 -6.34
C HIS A 15 14.57 42.21 -4.97
N LEU A 16 13.35 41.70 -4.87
CA LEU A 16 12.84 40.96 -3.72
C LEU A 16 13.35 39.51 -3.87
N LEU A 17 14.41 39.18 -3.15
CA LEU A 17 14.94 37.81 -3.03
C LEU A 17 13.94 36.98 -2.20
N VAL A 18 13.03 36.27 -2.86
CA VAL A 18 12.21 35.24 -2.23
C VAL A 18 13.05 33.96 -2.18
N VAL A 19 13.65 33.66 -1.03
CA VAL A 19 14.23 32.34 -0.76
C VAL A 19 13.07 31.39 -0.47
N LEU A 20 12.65 30.64 -1.49
CA LEU A 20 11.70 29.55 -1.35
C LEU A 20 12.45 28.38 -0.68
N VAL A 21 12.34 28.27 0.65
CA VAL A 21 12.78 27.08 1.39
C VAL A 21 11.80 25.95 1.06
N THR A 22 12.12 25.16 0.05
CA THR A 22 11.44 23.88 -0.20
C THR A 22 11.76 22.93 0.95
N ALA A 23 10.84 22.85 1.92
CA ALA A 23 10.84 21.78 2.90
C ALA A 23 10.60 20.46 2.16
N LEU A 24 11.66 19.68 1.93
CA LEU A 24 11.53 18.26 1.63
C LEU A 24 10.97 17.58 2.88
N CYS A 25 9.65 17.61 3.05
CA CYS A 25 8.98 16.61 3.87
C CYS A 25 9.12 15.27 3.15
N GLY A 26 10.26 14.61 3.36
CA GLY A 26 10.37 13.18 3.12
C GLY A 26 9.41 12.49 4.08
N SER A 27 8.26 12.08 3.58
CA SER A 27 7.35 11.21 4.33
C SER A 27 8.08 9.89 4.59
N ALA A 28 8.69 9.74 5.77
CA ALA A 28 9.12 8.45 6.24
C ALA A 28 7.85 7.59 6.35
N ALA A 29 7.67 6.67 5.42
CA ALA A 29 6.64 5.66 5.54
C ALA A 29 6.99 4.82 6.77
N PHE A 30 6.36 5.11 7.92
CA PHE A 30 6.51 4.28 9.10
C PHE A 30 6.06 2.87 8.72
N ALA A 31 6.94 1.90 8.93
CA ALA A 31 6.54 0.51 8.86
C ALA A 31 5.38 0.33 9.84
N GLN A 32 4.23 -0.12 9.33
CA GLN A 32 3.14 -0.49 10.22
C GLN A 32 3.61 -1.71 11.01
N ASP A 33 3.68 -1.57 12.33
CA ASP A 33 4.12 -2.64 13.22
C ASP A 33 2.92 -3.40 13.78
N PHE A 34 3.01 -4.72 13.76
CA PHE A 34 2.20 -5.58 14.61
C PHE A 34 2.86 -5.69 15.98
N VAL A 35 2.13 -5.29 17.02
CA VAL A 35 2.58 -5.38 18.41
C VAL A 35 2.17 -6.73 18.98
N TYR A 36 3.16 -7.54 19.37
CA TYR A 36 2.96 -8.87 19.94
C TYR A 36 3.51 -8.94 21.36
N VAL A 37 2.73 -9.50 22.28
CA VAL A 37 3.19 -9.79 23.66
C VAL A 37 3.60 -11.24 23.74
N VAL A 38 4.87 -11.48 24.06
CA VAL A 38 5.46 -12.82 24.19
C VAL A 38 4.72 -13.62 25.26
N ARG A 39 4.32 -14.85 24.91
CA ARG A 39 3.58 -15.78 25.77
C ARG A 39 4.49 -16.87 26.33
N PRO A 40 4.13 -17.52 27.45
CA PRO A 40 4.85 -18.70 27.93
C PRO A 40 4.98 -19.77 26.84
N GLY A 41 6.20 -20.28 26.64
CA GLY A 41 6.51 -21.28 25.60
C GLY A 41 6.82 -20.70 24.22
N ASP A 42 6.70 -19.39 24.02
CA ASP A 42 7.18 -18.75 22.79
C ASP A 42 8.71 -18.80 22.71
N ASN A 43 9.21 -18.97 21.49
CA ASN A 43 10.62 -18.94 21.18
C ASN A 43 10.81 -18.41 19.74
N PRO A 44 12.02 -18.02 19.34
CA PRO A 44 12.30 -17.56 17.98
C PRO A 44 11.70 -18.43 16.87
N TRP A 45 11.82 -19.75 17.02
CA TRP A 45 11.38 -20.71 16.03
C TRP A 45 9.86 -20.73 15.87
N ASN A 46 9.09 -20.83 16.95
CA ASN A 46 7.64 -20.90 16.84
C ASN A 46 7.01 -19.55 16.46
N LEU A 47 7.59 -18.43 16.88
CA LEU A 47 7.12 -17.09 16.51
C LEU A 47 7.32 -16.84 15.01
N THR A 48 8.50 -17.19 14.49
CA THR A 48 8.76 -17.07 13.04
C THR A 48 7.89 -18.03 12.23
N GLN A 49 7.74 -19.28 12.67
CA GLN A 49 6.86 -20.24 12.00
C GLN A 49 5.41 -19.80 11.99
N ARG A 50 4.93 -19.13 13.04
CA ARG A 50 3.53 -18.69 13.13
C ARG A 50 3.27 -17.39 12.38
N TYR A 51 4.21 -16.45 12.41
CA TYR A 51 3.94 -15.06 12.00
C TYR A 51 4.82 -14.51 10.89
N LEU A 52 5.98 -15.08 10.60
CA LEU A 52 6.95 -14.48 9.65
C LEU A 52 7.08 -15.26 8.34
N LYS A 53 7.50 -14.55 7.29
CA LYS A 53 7.73 -15.10 5.95
C LYS A 53 8.82 -16.18 5.92
N SER A 54 9.87 -16.00 6.71
CA SER A 54 11.00 -16.95 6.85
C SER A 54 11.58 -16.87 8.25
N ILE A 55 12.28 -17.92 8.67
CA ILE A 55 13.10 -17.95 9.88
C ILE A 55 14.20 -16.86 9.85
N ASP A 56 14.67 -16.47 8.66
CA ASP A 56 15.72 -15.45 8.47
C ASP A 56 15.29 -14.04 8.90
N TYR A 57 14.00 -13.84 9.18
CA TYR A 57 13.51 -12.58 9.75
C TYR A 57 13.73 -12.49 11.25
N TRP A 58 14.06 -13.60 11.94
CA TRP A 58 14.29 -13.57 13.38
C TRP A 58 15.41 -12.60 13.79
N PRO A 59 16.62 -12.65 13.21
CA PRO A 59 17.68 -11.69 13.56
C PRO A 59 17.27 -10.24 13.31
N ARG A 60 16.44 -9.99 12.30
CA ARG A 60 15.91 -8.65 12.00
C ARG A 60 14.93 -8.16 13.07
N ILE A 61 14.09 -9.06 13.59
CA ILE A 61 13.19 -8.76 14.73
C ILE A 61 14.00 -8.40 15.96
N GLN A 62 15.09 -9.11 16.22
CA GLN A 62 15.96 -8.80 17.35
C GLN A 62 16.58 -7.41 17.23
N ASP A 63 17.19 -7.12 16.08
CA ASP A 63 17.81 -5.81 15.80
C ASP A 63 16.76 -4.68 15.90
N TYR A 64 15.61 -4.86 15.27
CA TYR A 64 14.50 -3.89 15.29
C TYR A 64 13.96 -3.60 16.69
N ASN A 65 13.96 -4.60 17.57
CA ASN A 65 13.50 -4.47 18.95
C ASN A 65 14.65 -4.25 19.95
N GLN A 66 15.89 -4.10 19.48
CA GLN A 66 17.09 -3.92 20.30
C GLN A 66 17.28 -5.04 21.34
N ILE A 67 16.98 -6.30 20.95
CA ILE A 67 17.12 -7.49 21.80
C ILE A 67 18.53 -8.03 21.68
N LEU A 68 19.32 -7.83 22.74
CA LEU A 68 20.74 -8.18 22.79
C LEU A 68 21.01 -9.70 22.86
N ASP A 69 20.14 -10.47 23.52
CA ASP A 69 20.28 -11.93 23.65
C ASP A 69 19.01 -12.66 23.18
N PRO A 70 19.06 -13.45 22.08
CA PRO A 70 17.91 -14.18 21.55
C PRO A 70 17.26 -15.15 22.54
N LEU A 71 18.02 -15.64 23.52
CA LEU A 71 17.53 -16.60 24.53
C LEU A 71 16.76 -15.91 25.68
N THR A 72 16.69 -14.57 25.70
CA THR A 72 16.14 -13.80 26.82
C THR A 72 14.76 -13.19 26.58
N ILE A 73 14.00 -13.62 25.57
CA ILE A 73 12.62 -13.14 25.39
C ILE A 73 11.73 -13.75 26.45
N ARG A 74 11.54 -13.02 27.54
CA ARG A 74 10.68 -13.41 28.66
C ARG A 74 9.21 -13.25 28.27
N PRO A 75 8.31 -14.08 28.81
CA PRO A 75 6.88 -13.82 28.73
C PRO A 75 6.56 -12.39 29.21
N GLY A 76 5.69 -11.69 28.47
CA GLY A 76 5.37 -10.28 28.71
C GLY A 76 6.21 -9.28 27.91
N THR A 77 7.31 -9.71 27.28
CA THR A 77 8.08 -8.83 26.38
C THR A 77 7.22 -8.40 25.20
N VAL A 78 7.26 -7.09 24.89
CA VAL A 78 6.56 -6.52 23.73
C VAL A 78 7.49 -6.52 22.53
N LEU A 79 7.10 -7.25 21.49
CA LEU A 79 7.77 -7.28 20.20
C LEU A 79 7.00 -6.40 19.20
N ARG A 80 7.72 -5.51 18.53
CA ARG A 80 7.28 -4.81 17.33
C ARG A 80 7.71 -5.59 16.11
N ILE A 81 6.74 -6.03 15.32
CA ILE A 81 6.95 -6.87 14.15
C ILE A 81 6.50 -6.08 12.92
N PRO A 82 7.41 -5.58 12.08
CA PRO A 82 7.03 -4.91 10.84
C PRO A 82 6.11 -5.77 9.97
N VAL A 83 4.97 -5.22 9.57
CA VAL A 83 3.96 -5.91 8.73
C VAL A 83 4.57 -6.49 7.46
N ALA A 84 5.54 -5.78 6.87
CA ALA A 84 6.26 -6.23 5.69
C ALA A 84 7.00 -7.57 5.87
N TRP A 85 7.30 -7.99 7.10
CA TRP A 85 7.99 -9.24 7.41
C TRP A 85 7.03 -10.38 7.74
N MET A 86 5.75 -10.04 7.94
CA MET A 86 4.73 -10.99 8.36
C MET A 86 4.31 -11.91 7.22
N ARG A 87 3.99 -13.15 7.59
CA ARG A 87 3.35 -14.12 6.71
C ARG A 87 1.90 -13.74 6.49
N GLY A 88 1.54 -13.61 5.23
CA GLY A 88 0.16 -13.52 4.80
C GLY A 88 -0.25 -14.76 4.01
N GLU A 89 -1.52 -15.10 4.07
CA GLU A 89 -2.14 -16.04 3.14
C GLU A 89 -2.69 -15.29 1.94
N ALA A 90 -2.64 -15.92 0.76
CA ALA A 90 -3.24 -15.36 -0.43
C ALA A 90 -4.75 -15.13 -0.19
N GLY A 91 -5.18 -13.89 -0.34
CA GLY A 91 -6.58 -13.51 -0.30
C GLY A 91 -7.14 -13.31 -1.71
N SER A 92 -8.44 -13.04 -1.76
CA SER A 92 -9.16 -12.76 -2.98
C SER A 92 -10.25 -11.74 -2.71
N ALA A 93 -10.52 -10.88 -3.68
CA ALA A 93 -11.68 -10.02 -3.68
C ALA A 93 -12.88 -10.74 -4.30
N HIS A 94 -14.08 -10.29 -3.98
CA HIS A 94 -15.34 -10.74 -4.57
C HIS A 94 -16.03 -9.58 -5.26
N ILE A 95 -16.61 -9.81 -6.43
CA ILE A 95 -17.47 -8.83 -7.08
C ILE A 95 -18.85 -8.92 -6.44
N VAL A 96 -19.23 -7.91 -5.65
CA VAL A 96 -20.52 -7.89 -4.94
C VAL A 96 -21.61 -7.13 -5.69
N ASP A 97 -21.21 -6.28 -6.64
CA ASP A 97 -22.12 -5.61 -7.58
C ASP A 97 -21.39 -5.38 -8.90
N MET A 98 -22.13 -5.44 -10.01
CA MET A 98 -21.57 -5.25 -11.36
C MET A 98 -22.63 -4.77 -12.34
N ARG A 99 -22.26 -3.82 -13.18
CA ARG A 99 -23.03 -3.36 -14.34
C ARG A 99 -22.12 -3.29 -15.56
N GLY A 100 -22.69 -3.59 -16.74
CA GLY A 100 -21.96 -3.60 -18.00
C GLY A 100 -20.99 -4.79 -18.12
N GLN A 101 -20.05 -4.68 -19.05
CA GLN A 101 -19.06 -5.72 -19.32
C GLN A 101 -17.77 -5.46 -18.57
N VAL A 102 -17.35 -6.44 -17.79
CA VAL A 102 -16.08 -6.44 -17.06
C VAL A 102 -15.34 -7.73 -17.40
N GLU A 103 -14.06 -7.63 -17.68
CA GLU A 103 -13.20 -8.75 -18.01
C GLU A 103 -12.04 -8.84 -17.03
N GLN A 104 -11.60 -10.05 -16.73
CA GLN A 104 -10.31 -10.29 -16.10
C GLN A 104 -9.35 -10.91 -17.10
N GLN A 105 -8.09 -10.49 -17.04
CA GLN A 105 -6.99 -11.15 -17.70
C GLN A 105 -6.09 -11.81 -16.65
N VAL A 106 -5.83 -13.12 -16.80
CA VAL A 106 -4.93 -13.92 -15.97
C VAL A 106 -3.92 -14.61 -16.89
N GLY A 107 -2.68 -14.14 -16.89
CA GLY A 107 -1.70 -14.52 -17.93
C GLY A 107 -2.19 -14.05 -19.30
N ASP A 108 -2.30 -14.99 -20.24
CA ASP A 108 -2.79 -14.72 -21.61
C ASP A 108 -4.29 -15.02 -21.80
N ARG A 109 -4.97 -15.47 -20.75
CA ARG A 109 -6.41 -15.77 -20.80
C ARG A 109 -7.21 -14.56 -20.38
N THR A 110 -8.22 -14.23 -21.18
CA THR A 110 -9.22 -13.21 -20.88
C THR A 110 -10.57 -13.87 -20.68
N GLU A 111 -11.23 -13.52 -19.59
CA GLU A 111 -12.53 -14.09 -19.19
C GLU A 111 -13.47 -12.96 -18.79
N THR A 112 -14.71 -13.00 -19.25
CA THR A 112 -15.75 -12.10 -18.78
C THR A 112 -16.13 -12.45 -17.34
N LEU A 113 -16.14 -11.45 -16.47
CA LEU A 113 -16.52 -11.59 -15.06
C LEU A 113 -18.04 -11.50 -14.90
N THR A 114 -18.53 -12.07 -13.82
CA THR A 114 -19.93 -11.98 -13.38
C THR A 114 -19.99 -11.61 -11.91
N THR A 115 -21.13 -11.10 -11.45
CA THR A 115 -21.36 -10.86 -10.01
C THR A 115 -21.17 -12.16 -9.22
N GLY A 116 -20.49 -12.07 -8.07
CA GLY A 116 -20.06 -13.20 -7.26
C GLY A 116 -18.69 -13.77 -7.65
N ALA A 117 -18.12 -13.37 -8.80
CA ALA A 117 -16.82 -13.85 -9.22
C ALA A 117 -15.71 -13.47 -8.22
N ARG A 118 -14.71 -14.34 -8.16
CA ARG A 118 -13.54 -14.20 -7.30
C ARG A 118 -12.38 -13.63 -8.10
N VAL A 119 -11.81 -12.53 -7.62
CA VAL A 119 -10.63 -11.90 -8.22
C VAL A 119 -9.42 -12.18 -7.34
N ASN A 120 -8.42 -12.84 -7.90
CA ASN A 120 -7.17 -13.16 -7.21
C ASN A 120 -6.08 -12.12 -7.53
N ALA A 121 -5.07 -12.04 -6.66
CA ALA A 121 -3.87 -11.26 -6.95
C ALA A 121 -3.21 -11.75 -8.25
N GLY A 122 -2.69 -10.80 -9.03
CA GLY A 122 -2.18 -11.00 -10.38
C GLY A 122 -3.18 -10.65 -11.49
N ALA A 123 -4.48 -10.65 -11.21
CA ALA A 123 -5.50 -10.34 -12.20
C ALA A 123 -5.45 -8.87 -12.66
N LEU A 124 -5.62 -8.67 -13.98
CA LEU A 124 -5.89 -7.37 -14.58
C LEU A 124 -7.37 -7.28 -14.90
N ILE A 125 -8.11 -6.44 -14.18
CA ILE A 125 -9.51 -6.16 -14.44
C ILE A 125 -9.61 -5.05 -15.46
N ARG A 126 -10.46 -5.23 -16.46
CA ARG A 126 -10.84 -4.24 -17.46
C ARG A 126 -12.34 -4.01 -17.41
N SER A 127 -12.73 -2.76 -17.32
CA SER A 127 -14.12 -2.32 -17.30
C SER A 127 -14.40 -1.53 -18.60
N GLY A 128 -15.49 -1.87 -19.29
CA GLY A 128 -15.93 -1.17 -20.50
C GLY A 128 -16.53 0.22 -20.24
N GLU A 129 -17.05 0.84 -21.29
CA GLU A 129 -17.50 2.24 -21.32
C GLU A 129 -18.72 2.54 -20.43
N ASP A 130 -19.70 1.63 -20.37
CA ASP A 130 -20.90 1.74 -19.53
C ASP A 130 -20.88 0.71 -18.40
N SER A 131 -19.71 0.56 -17.76
CA SER A 131 -19.52 -0.47 -16.74
C SER A 131 -19.12 0.08 -15.38
N SER A 132 -19.47 -0.66 -14.35
CA SER A 132 -19.00 -0.42 -12.99
C SER A 132 -18.99 -1.73 -12.22
N LEU A 133 -18.08 -1.88 -11.27
CA LEU A 133 -18.08 -3.02 -10.35
C LEU A 133 -17.70 -2.59 -8.95
N THR A 134 -18.25 -3.30 -7.96
CA THR A 134 -17.84 -3.16 -6.56
C THR A 134 -17.08 -4.41 -6.13
N LEU A 135 -15.81 -4.23 -5.78
CA LEU A 135 -14.97 -5.26 -5.17
C LEU A 135 -15.13 -5.22 -3.66
N GLU A 136 -15.46 -6.34 -3.04
CA GLU A 136 -15.39 -6.55 -1.59
C GLU A 136 -14.14 -7.36 -1.25
N PHE A 137 -13.37 -6.87 -0.28
CA PHE A 137 -12.14 -7.52 0.17
C PHE A 137 -12.37 -8.37 1.43
N PRO A 138 -11.44 -9.28 1.79
CA PRO A 138 -11.56 -10.15 2.96
C PRO A 138 -11.78 -9.44 4.30
N ASP A 139 -11.38 -8.18 4.45
CA ASP A 139 -11.63 -7.35 5.63
C ASP A 139 -13.03 -6.70 5.64
N GLY A 140 -13.85 -6.95 4.61
CA GLY A 140 -15.19 -6.39 4.43
C GLY A 140 -15.21 -4.99 3.80
N SER A 141 -14.04 -4.39 3.55
CA SER A 141 -13.96 -3.11 2.84
C SER A 141 -14.38 -3.28 1.38
N ARG A 142 -14.89 -2.20 0.78
CA ARG A 142 -15.40 -2.20 -0.60
C ARG A 142 -14.75 -1.10 -1.44
N SER A 143 -14.47 -1.41 -2.70
CA SER A 143 -13.96 -0.46 -3.69
C SER A 143 -14.82 -0.48 -4.94
N LEU A 144 -15.34 0.69 -5.30
CA LEU A 144 -16.01 0.92 -6.58
C LEU A 144 -14.94 1.13 -7.66
N VAL A 145 -15.13 0.48 -8.80
CA VAL A 145 -14.34 0.66 -10.01
C VAL A 145 -15.29 1.16 -11.08
N GLY A 146 -15.00 2.34 -11.63
CA GLY A 146 -15.81 2.96 -12.68
C GLY A 146 -15.48 2.44 -14.07
N ALA A 147 -16.15 3.01 -15.06
CA ALA A 147 -15.97 2.68 -16.47
C ALA A 147 -14.55 2.96 -16.98
N ASN A 148 -14.21 2.34 -18.11
CA ASN A 148 -12.95 2.55 -18.85
C ASN A 148 -11.69 2.44 -17.99
N THR A 149 -11.77 1.62 -16.94
CA THR A 149 -10.71 1.42 -15.97
C THR A 149 -9.96 0.13 -16.24
N GLU A 150 -8.62 0.22 -16.23
CA GLU A 150 -7.72 -0.93 -16.13
C GLU A 150 -7.09 -0.96 -14.74
N LEU A 151 -7.47 -1.96 -13.94
CA LEU A 151 -7.01 -2.12 -12.56
C LEU A 151 -6.28 -3.45 -12.39
N LYS A 152 -5.04 -3.42 -11.92
CA LYS A 152 -4.28 -4.63 -11.56
C LYS A 152 -4.31 -4.84 -10.05
N LEU A 153 -4.83 -5.98 -9.62
CA LEU A 153 -4.72 -6.40 -8.23
C LEU A 153 -3.34 -7.02 -8.02
N ARG A 154 -2.36 -6.24 -7.56
CA ARG A 154 -0.97 -6.71 -7.41
C ARG A 154 -0.79 -7.66 -6.24
N GLU A 155 -1.37 -7.32 -5.11
CA GLU A 155 -1.25 -8.10 -3.89
C GLU A 155 -2.56 -8.06 -3.12
N LEU A 156 -2.96 -9.21 -2.60
CA LEU A 156 -4.02 -9.30 -1.63
C LEU A 156 -3.68 -10.43 -0.68
N ARG A 157 -3.37 -10.08 0.56
CA ARG A 157 -2.98 -11.05 1.58
C ARG A 157 -3.63 -10.74 2.91
N ARG A 158 -4.03 -11.79 3.63
CA ARG A 158 -4.48 -11.68 5.02
C ARG A 158 -3.36 -12.12 5.95
N LEU A 159 -2.96 -11.25 6.87
CA LEU A 159 -1.87 -11.52 7.80
C LEU A 159 -2.35 -12.39 8.95
N LYS A 160 -1.63 -13.49 9.21
CA LYS A 160 -2.04 -14.49 10.21
C LYS A 160 -2.04 -13.96 11.65
N ALA A 161 -1.16 -13.03 11.99
CA ALA A 161 -0.99 -12.59 13.39
C ALA A 161 -1.99 -11.52 13.84
N SER A 162 -2.30 -10.57 12.95
CA SER A 162 -3.13 -9.40 13.25
C SER A 162 -4.53 -9.48 12.68
N GLY A 163 -4.79 -10.40 11.75
CA GLY A 163 -5.99 -10.40 10.93
C GLY A 163 -6.05 -9.24 9.91
N ALA A 164 -5.06 -8.35 9.91
CA ALA A 164 -4.97 -7.23 8.99
C ALA A 164 -4.75 -7.71 7.55
N GLN A 165 -5.04 -6.82 6.61
CA GLN A 165 -4.94 -7.09 5.18
C GLN A 165 -3.84 -6.25 4.54
N GLN A 166 -3.03 -6.89 3.70
CA GLN A 166 -2.11 -6.21 2.80
C GLN A 166 -2.72 -6.22 1.40
N LEU A 167 -3.11 -5.04 0.92
CA LEU A 167 -3.74 -4.81 -0.37
C LEU A 167 -2.83 -3.91 -1.22
N GLY A 168 -2.55 -4.35 -2.45
CA GLY A 168 -1.82 -3.59 -3.45
C GLY A 168 -2.64 -3.51 -4.74
N ILE A 169 -3.12 -2.33 -5.06
CA ILE A 169 -3.87 -2.04 -6.29
C ILE A 169 -3.03 -1.10 -7.15
N GLU A 170 -2.99 -1.36 -8.45
CA GLU A 170 -2.37 -0.49 -9.44
C GLU A 170 -3.41 -0.10 -10.48
N LEU A 171 -3.67 1.21 -10.60
CA LEU A 171 -4.51 1.77 -11.64
C LEU A 171 -3.63 2.06 -12.86
N ARG A 172 -3.83 1.33 -13.96
CA ARG A 172 -3.09 1.55 -15.22
C ARG A 172 -3.77 2.57 -16.11
N ARG A 173 -5.10 2.65 -16.01
CA ARG A 173 -5.95 3.63 -16.68
C ARG A 173 -7.20 3.82 -15.83
N GLY A 174 -7.64 5.07 -15.71
CA GLY A 174 -8.95 5.42 -15.16
C GLY A 174 -9.46 6.68 -15.89
N ASN A 175 -10.77 6.78 -15.99
CA ASN A 175 -11.44 8.00 -16.45
C ASN A 175 -11.54 9.04 -15.34
#